data_AF-A0A498R2D6-F1
#
_entry.id   AF-A0A498R2D6-F1
#
_cell.length_a   1.000
_cell.length_b   1.000
_cell.length_c   1.000
_cell.angle_alpha   90.00
_cell.angle_beta   90.00
_cell.angle_gamma   90.00
#
_symmetry.space_group_name_H-M   'P 1'
#
loop_
_entity.id
_entity.type
_entity.pdbx_description
1 polymer ?
#
loop_
_entity_poly.entity_id
_entity_poly.type
_entity_poly.pdbx_seq_one_letter_code
_entity_poly.pdbx_strand_id
1 'polypeptide(L)'
;MDGIICSHCHAWLTASLPACPDCNTPLTFEGENKNVIDHLEANCLIHRYEGSDMLEPAVIIKEGKTNFKVATRLKEFLSPVAVPKQKVYSFDQAVLSSVQALRNERTATINRYDKLIQSHWQRLRPYKN
;
A
#
# COMPACT_ATOMS: atom_id res chain seq x y z
N MET A 1 11.13 10.84 9.63
CA MET A 1 11.47 9.79 10.62
C MET A 1 11.59 8.50 9.83
N ASP A 2 12.80 8.22 9.37
CA ASP A 2 13.13 7.01 8.62
C ASP A 2 13.37 5.92 9.64
N GLY A 3 12.43 5.00 9.75
CA GLY A 3 12.56 3.83 10.62
C GLY A 3 12.66 2.57 9.77
N ILE A 4 13.39 1.61 10.30
CA ILE A 4 13.62 0.31 9.68
C ILE A 4 12.99 -0.78 10.53
N ILE A 5 12.75 -1.93 9.95
CA ILE A 5 12.18 -3.09 10.64
C ILE A 5 13.25 -4.17 10.78
N CYS A 6 13.37 -4.79 11.95
CA CYS A 6 14.18 -6.01 12.07
C CYS A 6 13.51 -7.14 11.28
N SER A 7 14.23 -7.77 10.34
CA SER A 7 13.67 -8.90 9.56
C SER A 7 13.34 -10.14 10.39
N HIS A 8 13.92 -10.27 11.59
CA HIS A 8 13.73 -11.44 12.43
C HIS A 8 12.46 -11.35 13.30
N CYS A 9 12.26 -10.23 14.00
CA CYS A 9 11.13 -10.06 14.93
C CYS A 9 10.11 -9.00 14.49
N HIS A 10 10.34 -8.33 13.37
CA HIS A 10 9.51 -7.24 12.84
C HIS A 10 9.36 -6.01 13.76
N ALA A 11 10.27 -5.85 14.74
CA ALA A 11 10.33 -4.67 15.59
C ALA A 11 10.71 -3.42 14.79
N TRP A 12 10.09 -2.29 15.13
CA TRP A 12 10.38 -0.99 14.55
C TRP A 12 11.58 -0.33 15.24
N LEU A 13 12.55 0.08 14.43
CA LEU A 13 13.81 0.63 14.88
C LEU A 13 13.97 2.05 14.33
N THR A 14 14.34 2.98 15.19
CA THR A 14 14.48 4.41 14.85
C THR A 14 15.94 4.88 14.80
N ALA A 15 16.91 3.98 14.99
CA ALA A 15 18.34 4.29 15.01
C ALA A 15 19.17 3.13 14.45
N SER A 16 20.38 3.44 13.97
CA SER A 16 21.42 2.47 13.65
C SER A 16 21.95 1.84 14.94
N LEU A 17 21.19 0.90 15.49
CA LEU A 17 21.60 0.09 16.63
C LEU A 17 22.50 -1.05 16.14
N PRO A 18 23.49 -1.49 16.95
CA PRO A 18 24.33 -2.64 16.59
C PRO A 18 23.55 -3.96 16.65
N ALA A 19 22.47 -4.04 17.44
CA ALA A 19 21.60 -5.20 17.57
C ALA A 19 20.14 -4.77 17.80
N CYS A 20 19.20 -5.65 17.45
CA CYS A 20 17.78 -5.43 17.71
C CYS A 20 17.51 -5.51 19.23
N PRO A 21 16.85 -4.51 19.84
CA PRO A 21 16.57 -4.53 21.28
C PRO A 21 15.62 -5.65 21.70
N ASP A 22 14.75 -6.12 20.80
CA ASP A 22 13.70 -7.09 21.13
C ASP A 22 14.16 -8.55 20.98
N CYS A 23 15.03 -8.84 19.99
CA CYS A 23 15.50 -10.20 19.72
C CYS A 23 17.02 -10.37 19.84
N ASN A 24 17.75 -9.31 20.18
CA ASN A 24 19.20 -9.26 20.35
C ASN A 24 20.02 -9.70 19.12
N THR A 25 19.39 -9.79 17.94
CA THR A 25 20.06 -10.15 16.68
C THR A 25 20.92 -8.98 16.22
N PRO A 26 22.22 -9.21 15.87
CA PRO A 26 23.07 -8.18 15.29
C PRO A 26 22.45 -7.61 14.01
N LEU A 27 22.44 -6.28 13.85
CA LEU A 27 21.83 -5.63 12.70
C LEU A 27 22.87 -5.40 11.60
N THR A 28 22.58 -5.92 10.42
CA THR A 28 23.37 -5.75 9.20
C THR A 28 22.55 -4.94 8.21
N PHE A 29 23.06 -3.77 7.84
CA PHE A 29 22.31 -2.77 7.07
C PHE A 29 22.56 -2.87 5.56
N GLU A 30 23.67 -3.48 5.15
CA GLU A 30 24.13 -3.55 3.76
C GLU A 30 24.72 -4.93 3.44
N GLY A 31 24.84 -5.24 2.14
CA GLY A 31 25.38 -6.49 1.64
C GLY A 31 24.38 -7.66 1.62
N GLU A 32 24.85 -8.84 1.23
CA GLU A 32 24.03 -10.04 1.08
C GLU A 32 23.40 -10.52 2.40
N ASN A 33 24.04 -10.19 3.53
CA ASN A 33 23.57 -10.55 4.87
C ASN A 33 22.70 -9.48 5.51
N LYS A 34 22.21 -8.50 4.73
CA LYS A 34 21.29 -7.46 5.22
C LYS A 34 20.07 -8.11 5.88
N ASN A 35 19.79 -7.71 7.12
CA ASN A 35 18.71 -8.27 7.93
C ASN A 35 17.77 -7.20 8.49
N VAL A 36 17.75 -6.04 7.85
CA VAL A 36 16.83 -4.94 8.11
C VAL A 36 15.95 -4.69 6.88
N ILE A 37 14.67 -4.42 7.11
CA ILE A 37 13.70 -4.04 6.09
C ILE A 37 13.54 -2.52 6.18
N ASP A 38 14.15 -1.81 5.24
CA ASP A 38 14.15 -0.35 5.13
C ASP A 38 13.26 0.16 3.98
N HIS A 39 12.76 -0.74 3.15
CA HIS A 39 11.78 -0.48 2.11
C HIS A 39 10.84 -1.69 1.93
N LEU A 40 9.70 -1.48 1.28
CA LEU A 40 8.75 -2.54 0.99
C LEU A 40 9.00 -3.15 -0.37
N GLU A 41 9.29 -4.44 -0.38
CA GLU A 41 9.34 -5.26 -1.58
C GLU A 41 8.04 -6.07 -1.67
N ALA A 42 7.02 -5.49 -2.31
CA ALA A 42 5.71 -6.12 -2.40
C ALA A 42 5.76 -7.50 -3.09
N ASN A 43 5.13 -8.49 -2.47
CA ASN A 43 5.04 -9.86 -2.99
C ASN A 43 3.59 -10.32 -3.24
N CYS A 44 2.62 -9.46 -2.91
CA CYS A 44 1.21 -9.69 -3.24
C CYS A 44 0.48 -8.37 -3.55
N LEU A 45 -0.70 -8.50 -4.15
CA LEU A 45 -1.69 -7.44 -4.26
C LEU A 45 -2.86 -7.78 -3.32
N ILE A 46 -3.38 -6.79 -2.61
CA ILE A 46 -4.53 -6.97 -1.73
C ILE A 46 -5.71 -6.11 -2.15
N HIS A 47 -6.91 -6.66 -1.98
CA HIS A 47 -8.16 -5.91 -2.05
C HIS A 47 -8.68 -5.67 -0.64
N ARG A 48 -8.34 -4.50 -0.07
CA ARG A 48 -8.60 -4.18 1.34
C ARG A 48 -10.01 -3.61 1.57
N TYR A 49 -10.49 -2.76 0.67
CA TYR A 49 -11.72 -1.98 0.88
C TYR A 49 -12.86 -2.51 0.03
N GLU A 50 -13.96 -2.89 0.69
CA GLU A 50 -15.19 -3.26 -0.01
C GLU A 50 -15.70 -2.09 -0.87
N GLY A 51 -16.14 -2.40 -2.10
CA GLY A 51 -16.61 -1.40 -3.05
C GLY A 51 -15.51 -0.52 -3.68
N SER A 52 -14.25 -0.70 -3.31
CA SER A 52 -13.12 -0.06 -3.99
C SER A 52 -12.63 -0.89 -5.17
N ASP A 53 -12.22 -0.25 -6.25
CA ASP A 53 -11.49 -0.87 -7.36
C ASP A 53 -9.96 -0.90 -7.11
N MET A 54 -9.52 -0.56 -5.90
CA MET A 54 -8.12 -0.41 -5.56
C MET A 54 -7.48 -1.72 -5.13
N LEU A 55 -6.46 -2.13 -5.87
CA LEU A 55 -5.47 -3.09 -5.43
C LEU A 55 -4.29 -2.35 -4.81
N GLU A 56 -3.87 -2.81 -3.64
CA GLU A 56 -2.70 -2.26 -2.94
C GLU A 56 -1.55 -3.27 -2.99
N PRO A 57 -0.33 -2.85 -3.34
CA PRO A 57 0.86 -3.68 -3.17
C PRO A 57 1.14 -3.91 -1.68
N ALA A 58 1.43 -5.15 -1.30
CA ALA A 58 1.67 -5.53 0.09
C ALA A 58 2.71 -6.64 0.22
N VAL A 59 3.21 -6.83 1.44
CA VAL A 59 4.09 -7.93 1.83
C VAL A 59 3.33 -8.87 2.76
N ILE A 60 3.29 -10.16 2.40
CA ILE A 60 2.82 -11.22 3.30
C ILE A 60 3.84 -11.42 4.41
N ILE A 61 3.39 -11.22 5.66
CA ILE A 61 4.19 -11.42 6.87
C ILE A 61 3.94 -12.80 7.46
N LYS A 62 2.67 -13.23 7.48
CA LYS A 62 2.28 -14.52 8.05
C LYS A 62 1.03 -15.07 7.40
N GLU A 63 1.01 -16.39 7.19
CA GLU A 63 -0.18 -17.12 6.75
C GLU A 63 -0.99 -17.63 7.95
N GLY A 64 -2.28 -17.32 7.96
CA GLY A 64 -3.27 -17.90 8.86
C GLY A 64 -4.13 -18.95 8.16
N LYS A 65 -5.09 -19.53 8.88
CA LYS A 65 -6.01 -20.54 8.31
C LYS A 65 -6.91 -19.95 7.22
N THR A 66 -7.50 -18.79 7.46
CA THR A 66 -8.50 -18.15 6.57
C THR A 66 -8.07 -16.78 6.05
N ASN A 67 -6.95 -16.24 6.55
CA ASN A 67 -6.44 -14.92 6.20
C ASN A 67 -4.91 -14.92 6.07
N PHE A 68 -4.40 -13.87 5.44
CA PHE A 68 -3.00 -13.48 5.51
C PHE A 68 -2.86 -12.26 6.42
N LYS A 69 -1.73 -12.18 7.12
CA LYS A 69 -1.24 -10.97 7.78
C LYS A 69 -0.29 -10.28 6.83
N VAL A 70 -0.62 -9.06 6.45
CA VAL A 70 0.10 -8.29 5.43
C VAL A 70 0.47 -6.90 5.94
N ALA A 71 1.49 -6.30 5.34
CA ALA A 71 1.84 -4.89 5.52
C ALA A 71 1.88 -4.17 4.16
N THR A 72 1.23 -3.01 4.06
CA THR A 72 1.35 -2.09 2.91
C THR A 72 2.33 -0.95 3.19
N ARG A 73 2.76 -0.80 4.44
CA ARG A 73 3.71 0.23 4.92
C ARG A 73 4.63 -0.37 5.98
N LEU A 74 5.86 0.13 6.11
CA LEU A 74 6.84 -0.39 7.08
C LEU A 74 6.28 -0.39 8.51
N LYS A 75 5.52 0.65 8.90
CA LYS A 75 4.89 0.74 10.22
C LYS A 75 3.88 -0.37 10.50
N GLU A 76 3.28 -0.95 9.47
CA GLU A 76 2.31 -2.04 9.63
C GLU A 76 2.96 -3.38 9.97
N PHE A 77 4.29 -3.52 9.89
CA PHE A 77 4.97 -4.74 10.35
C PHE A 77 4.75 -5.04 11.84
N LEU A 78 4.61 -4.00 12.68
CA LEU A 78 4.27 -4.13 14.09
C LEU A 78 2.84 -4.61 14.34
N SER A 79 1.91 -4.21 13.47
CA SER A 79 0.50 -4.54 13.57
C SER A 79 -0.08 -4.87 12.19
N PRO A 80 0.24 -6.05 11.63
CA PRO A 80 -0.13 -6.40 10.28
C PRO A 80 -1.65 -6.49 10.09
N VAL A 81 -2.11 -6.01 8.95
CA VAL A 81 -3.52 -6.07 8.56
C VAL A 81 -3.89 -7.51 8.24
N ALA A 82 -5.05 -7.97 8.73
CA ALA A 82 -5.60 -9.26 8.33
C ALA A 82 -6.45 -9.10 7.07
N VAL A 83 -6.12 -9.82 6.01
CA VAL A 83 -6.86 -9.83 4.75
C VAL A 83 -7.32 -11.26 4.44
N PRO A 84 -8.61 -11.51 4.13
CA PRO A 84 -9.09 -12.84 3.73
C PRO A 84 -8.29 -13.38 2.54
N LYS A 85 -7.96 -14.68 2.53
CA LYS A 85 -7.11 -15.27 1.46
C LYS A 85 -7.64 -15.02 0.05
N GLN A 86 -8.96 -15.08 -0.13
CA GLN A 86 -9.65 -14.82 -1.41
C GLN A 86 -9.53 -13.37 -1.91
N LYS A 87 -8.99 -12.46 -1.11
CA LYS A 87 -8.74 -11.05 -1.45
C LYS A 87 -7.25 -10.73 -1.58
N VAL A 88 -6.40 -11.76 -1.58
CA VAL A 88 -4.97 -11.65 -1.79
C VAL A 88 -4.64 -12.31 -3.11
N TYR A 89 -3.93 -11.59 -3.97
CA TYR A 89 -3.57 -12.00 -5.32
C TYR A 89 -2.05 -11.99 -5.46
N SER A 90 -1.54 -12.79 -6.40
CA SER A 90 -0.12 -12.74 -6.77
C SER A 90 0.28 -11.34 -7.22
N PHE A 91 1.49 -10.93 -6.87
CA PHE A 91 2.00 -9.66 -7.32
C PHE A 91 2.25 -9.66 -8.83
N ASP A 92 1.63 -8.71 -9.52
CA ASP A 92 1.83 -8.45 -10.94
C ASP A 92 1.92 -6.93 -11.16
N GLN A 93 3.14 -6.46 -11.42
CA GLN A 93 3.41 -5.05 -11.63
C GLN A 93 2.74 -4.52 -12.91
N ALA A 94 2.63 -5.34 -13.97
CA ALA A 94 2.03 -4.92 -15.23
C ALA A 94 0.53 -4.67 -15.03
N VAL A 95 -0.17 -5.62 -14.40
CA VAL A 95 -1.60 -5.47 -14.08
C VAL A 95 -1.84 -4.28 -13.16
N LEU A 96 -1.04 -4.14 -12.08
CA LEU A 96 -1.17 -3.00 -11.17
C LEU A 96 -1.04 -1.67 -11.91
N SER A 97 -0.03 -1.54 -12.77
CA SER A 97 0.23 -0.33 -13.55
C SER A 97 -0.90 -0.03 -14.53
N SER A 98 -1.42 -1.04 -15.23
CA SER A 98 -2.55 -0.90 -16.15
C SER A 98 -3.81 -0.43 -15.43
N VAL A 99 -4.15 -1.02 -14.28
CA VAL A 99 -5.30 -0.61 -13.48
C VAL A 99 -5.14 0.84 -12.99
N GLN A 100 -3.95 1.22 -12.52
CA GLN A 100 -3.68 2.59 -12.10
C GLN A 100 -3.81 3.59 -13.26
N ALA A 101 -3.32 3.25 -14.45
CA ALA A 101 -3.47 4.08 -15.64
C ALA A 101 -4.95 4.32 -15.99
N LEU A 102 -5.76 3.25 -16.03
CA LEU A 102 -7.20 3.35 -16.30
C LEU A 102 -7.94 4.21 -15.25
N ARG A 103 -7.55 4.12 -13.98
CA ARG A 103 -8.13 4.95 -12.92
C ARG A 103 -7.77 6.43 -13.07
N ASN A 104 -6.54 6.72 -13.48
CA ASN A 104 -6.09 8.08 -13.78
C ASN A 104 -6.86 8.65 -14.97
N GLU A 105 -7.02 7.87 -16.04
CA GLU A 105 -7.82 8.24 -17.22
C GLU A 105 -9.29 8.50 -16.87
N ARG A 106 -9.90 7.61 -16.08
CA ARG A 106 -11.27 7.78 -15.58
C ARG A 106 -11.41 9.08 -14.79
N THR A 107 -10.50 9.33 -13.86
CA THR A 107 -10.51 10.54 -13.02
C THR A 107 -10.36 11.80 -13.87
N ALA A 108 -9.42 11.82 -14.81
CA ALA A 108 -9.22 12.94 -15.73
C ALA A 108 -10.47 13.19 -16.60
N THR A 109 -11.11 12.12 -17.08
CA THR A 109 -12.32 12.18 -17.90
C THR A 109 -13.51 12.74 -17.11
N ILE A 110 -13.76 12.23 -15.91
CA ILE A 110 -14.83 12.74 -15.03
C ILE A 110 -14.60 14.22 -14.72
N ASN A 111 -13.39 14.61 -14.31
CA ASN A 111 -13.05 16.01 -14.05
C ASN A 111 -13.26 16.90 -15.27
N ARG A 112 -13.00 16.40 -16.49
CA ARG A 112 -13.27 17.13 -17.73
C ARG A 112 -14.77 17.33 -17.93
N TYR A 113 -15.58 16.30 -17.73
CA TYR A 113 -17.03 16.41 -17.83
C TYR A 113 -17.61 17.37 -16.79
N ASP A 114 -17.15 17.31 -15.54
CA ASP A 114 -17.60 18.21 -14.48
C ASP A 114 -17.32 19.68 -14.83
N LYS A 115 -16.13 19.99 -15.37
CA LYS A 115 -15.80 21.33 -15.86
C LYS A 115 -16.72 21.79 -17.00
N LEU A 116 -17.01 20.91 -17.96
CA LEU A 116 -17.90 21.22 -19.08
C LEU A 116 -19.32 21.50 -18.59
N ILE A 117 -19.85 20.63 -17.73
CA ILE A 117 -21.16 20.79 -17.09
C ILE A 117 -21.20 22.13 -16.36
N GLN A 118 -20.24 22.42 -15.49
CA GLN A 118 -20.17 23.68 -14.76
C GLN A 118 -20.17 24.90 -15.71
N SER A 119 -19.42 24.83 -16.82
CA SER A 119 -19.40 25.90 -17.83
C SER A 119 -20.76 26.14 -18.50
N HIS A 120 -21.57 25.09 -18.68
CA HIS A 120 -22.92 25.21 -19.19
C HIS A 120 -23.86 25.82 -18.15
N TRP A 121 -23.76 25.40 -16.89
CA TRP A 121 -24.60 25.89 -15.80
C TRP A 121 -24.39 27.40 -15.58
N GLN A 122 -23.16 27.88 -15.67
CA GLN A 122 -22.83 29.31 -15.56
C GLN A 122 -23.45 30.19 -16.65
N ARG A 123 -23.89 29.61 -17.78
CA ARG A 123 -24.56 30.36 -18.86
C ARG A 123 -26.06 30.51 -18.65
N LEU A 124 -26.64 29.76 -17.72
CA LEU A 124 -28.06 29.85 -17.42
C LEU A 124 -28.34 31.18 -16.74
N ARG A 125 -29.34 31.91 -17.25
CA ARG A 125 -29.84 33.13 -16.60
C ARG A 125 -30.94 32.75 -15.63
N PRO A 126 -31.01 33.38 -14.44
CA PRO A 126 -32.16 33.23 -13.55
C PRO A 126 -33.46 33.54 -14.29
N TYR A 127 -34.48 32.71 -14.07
CA TYR A 127 -35.82 33.00 -14.55
C TYR A 127 -36.32 34.29 -13.86
N LYS A 128 -36.58 35.34 -14.64
CA LYS A 128 -37.17 36.58 -14.13
C LYS A 128 -38.69 36.47 -14.22
N ASN A 129 -39.36 36.56 -13.07
CA ASN A 129 -40.78 36.96 -12.98
C ASN A 129 -40.87 38.48 -12.99
#